data_AF-A0A4Q4XUM3-F1
#
_entry.id   AF-A0A4Q4XUM3-F1
#
_cell.length_a   1.000
_cell.length_b   1.000
_cell.length_c   1.000
_cell.angle_alpha   90.00
_cell.angle_beta   90.00
_cell.angle_gamma   90.00
#
_symmetry.space_group_name_H-M   'P 1'
#
loop_
_entity.id
_entity.type
_entity.pdbx_description
1 polymer ?
#
loop_
_entity_poly.entity_id
_entity_poly.type
_entity_poly.pdbx_seq_one_letter_code
_entity_poly.pdbx_strand_id
1 'polypeptide(L)'
;METLPPEIVLTILEHCIASHYGDKNALLSLRTVCKLFDAILRPIVLRTLQLEFTRLDKVSRSSRPPDEDALKRIGEVRYLEKIFSKVPTMDYFMETLRERYCMNEDSFTELDYRERLGSLLEHTPNMSAVRLNLPFQLISHHCRAATMILGNTMEALAQRPEDSMPLRTLVVENLTDTTVVKLWHNPRDVKNIMDVFSGLEHLILSMRRHEPGQFLAVIFRNRLWEMIGKAPNLKSLCLVGLDVDEKQAPSQSQYVRTTTERDLTLDEWQFRSMPTIRKPPKSVLPHLACLELRRVEVAAYGLISMFKCFSTSLRELYLDYVYLKTVYASDSPEETDDSLWVGLPNVQPPPNHRWIAVHLRQMRAQLRVCRASNLGYDQYILGDLVSALPPSYDLRDPSGLLRPLEQRFVEVALGYRQPPDYDGSPVAFLPEDPDSQPWALADREPLSQPGRSDADFADLAFEDPKTAWWSAENHLESASHRKNTTSGWQRNGIDGRFPNCNPFTLHELQHIADTALEGMSLVQMLEGGRLQDEILADLAAVNGQTEE
;
A
#
# COMPACT_ATOMS: atom_id res chain seq x y z
N MET A 1 -5.91 32.53 -31.10
CA MET A 1 -6.65 31.96 -29.95
C MET A 1 -8.01 32.61 -29.81
N GLU A 2 -8.11 33.93 -29.60
CA GLU A 2 -9.41 34.62 -29.43
C GLU A 2 -10.32 34.64 -30.69
N THR A 3 -9.77 34.30 -31.86
CA THR A 3 -10.50 34.19 -33.13
C THR A 3 -10.85 32.76 -33.55
N LEU A 4 -10.42 31.76 -32.77
CA LEU A 4 -10.66 30.36 -33.11
C LEU A 4 -12.00 29.88 -32.53
N PRO A 5 -12.73 29.00 -33.24
CA PRO A 5 -13.89 28.31 -32.69
C PRO A 5 -13.55 27.58 -31.38
N PRO A 6 -14.46 27.58 -30.38
CA PRO A 6 -14.24 26.94 -29.07
C PRO A 6 -13.81 25.47 -29.16
N GLU A 7 -14.33 24.72 -30.13
CA GLU A 7 -14.07 23.30 -30.34
C GLU A 7 -12.62 23.06 -30.82
N ILE A 8 -12.10 23.96 -31.65
CA ILE A 8 -10.71 23.92 -32.12
C ILE A 8 -9.77 24.29 -30.97
N VAL A 9 -10.15 25.29 -30.16
CA VAL A 9 -9.38 25.65 -28.96
C VAL A 9 -9.34 24.47 -27.99
N LEU A 10 -10.46 23.82 -27.71
CA LEU A 10 -10.50 22.63 -26.85
C LEU A 10 -9.59 21.51 -27.37
N THR A 11 -9.63 21.24 -28.67
CA THR A 11 -8.79 20.20 -29.30
C THR A 11 -7.29 20.55 -29.21
N ILE A 12 -6.93 21.81 -29.41
CA ILE A 12 -5.54 22.29 -29.23
C ILE A 12 -5.12 22.15 -27.77
N LEU A 13 -5.99 22.48 -26.81
CA LEU A 13 -5.69 22.38 -25.38
C LEU A 13 -5.57 20.91 -24.92
N GLU A 14 -6.41 20.01 -25.43
CA GLU A 14 -6.29 18.57 -25.23
C GLU A 14 -4.99 18.02 -25.81
N HIS A 15 -4.61 18.46 -27.02
CA HIS A 15 -3.33 18.13 -27.62
C HIS A 15 -2.15 18.69 -26.82
N CYS A 16 -2.25 19.91 -26.28
CA CYS A 16 -1.24 20.48 -25.40
C CYS A 16 -1.07 19.66 -24.12
N ILE A 17 -2.17 19.24 -23.50
CA ILE A 17 -2.13 18.34 -22.32
C ILE A 17 -1.44 17.03 -22.69
N ALA A 18 -1.79 16.42 -23.81
CA ALA A 18 -1.18 15.17 -24.27
C ALA A 18 0.32 15.32 -24.64
N SER A 19 0.70 16.47 -25.20
CA SER A 19 2.07 16.75 -25.63
C SER A 19 3.02 17.09 -24.48
N HIS A 20 2.48 17.54 -23.34
CA HIS A 20 3.23 17.81 -22.11
C HIS A 20 3.12 16.67 -21.09
N TYR A 21 2.91 15.44 -21.58
CA TYR A 21 2.92 14.23 -20.76
C TYR A 21 4.27 14.12 -20.02
N GLY A 22 4.25 14.25 -18.69
CA GLY A 22 5.44 14.20 -17.83
C GLY A 22 5.92 15.54 -17.26
N ASP A 23 5.40 16.69 -17.71
CA ASP A 23 5.70 17.99 -17.10
C ASP A 23 4.44 18.86 -17.00
N LYS A 24 3.68 18.59 -15.94
CA LYS A 24 2.47 19.34 -15.57
C LYS A 24 2.75 20.83 -15.32
N ASN A 25 3.97 21.19 -14.88
CA ASN A 25 4.32 22.58 -14.57
C ASN A 25 4.65 23.37 -15.83
N ALA A 26 5.19 22.74 -16.88
CA ALA A 26 5.36 23.40 -18.18
C ALA A 26 4.02 23.92 -18.74
N LEU A 27 2.91 23.23 -18.47
CA LEU A 27 1.58 23.73 -18.86
C LEU A 27 1.23 25.05 -18.16
N LEU A 28 1.66 25.28 -16.91
CA LEU A 28 1.41 26.54 -16.21
C LEU A 28 2.06 27.75 -16.91
N SER A 29 3.14 27.54 -17.67
CA SER A 29 3.77 28.62 -18.47
C SER A 29 2.85 29.13 -19.58
N LEU A 30 1.93 28.30 -20.09
CA LEU A 30 0.93 28.67 -21.10
C LEU A 30 -0.07 29.70 -20.57
N ARG A 31 -0.18 29.88 -19.24
CA ARG A 31 -0.96 30.94 -18.60
C ARG A 31 -0.57 32.33 -19.10
N THR A 32 0.72 32.54 -19.38
CA THR A 32 1.23 33.83 -19.85
C THR A 32 0.85 34.15 -21.30
N VAL A 33 0.40 33.14 -22.06
CA VAL A 33 0.16 33.24 -23.51
C VAL A 33 -1.33 33.13 -23.86
N CYS A 34 -2.17 32.61 -22.96
CA CYS A 34 -3.57 32.30 -23.25
C CYS A 34 -4.54 32.78 -22.15
N LYS A 35 -5.41 33.74 -22.45
CA LYS A 35 -6.48 34.17 -21.52
C LYS A 35 -7.51 33.06 -21.21
N LEU A 36 -7.71 32.12 -22.14
CA LEU A 36 -8.56 30.94 -21.96
C LEU A 36 -7.91 29.86 -21.09
N PHE A 37 -6.62 29.99 -20.77
CA PHE A 37 -5.91 29.08 -19.87
C PHE A 37 -6.60 29.01 -18.50
N ASP A 38 -6.89 30.18 -17.92
CA ASP A 38 -7.48 30.26 -16.59
C ASP A 38 -8.92 29.73 -16.55
N ALA A 39 -9.64 29.75 -17.68
CA ALA A 39 -11.00 29.23 -17.77
C ALA A 39 -11.07 27.72 -18.08
N ILE A 40 -10.12 27.18 -18.85
CA ILE A 40 -10.21 25.80 -19.39
C ILE A 40 -9.11 24.89 -18.83
N LEU A 41 -7.85 25.32 -18.85
CA LEU A 41 -6.72 24.49 -18.42
C LEU A 41 -6.53 24.52 -16.90
N ARG A 42 -6.70 25.67 -16.26
CA ARG A 42 -6.52 25.82 -14.81
C ARG A 42 -7.41 24.85 -14.01
N PRO A 43 -8.72 24.68 -14.30
CA PRO A 43 -9.54 23.69 -13.59
C PRO A 43 -9.09 22.24 -13.81
N ILE A 44 -8.43 21.94 -14.92
CA ILE A 44 -7.94 20.59 -15.25
C ILE A 44 -6.61 20.33 -14.53
N VAL A 45 -5.67 21.27 -14.64
CA VAL A 45 -4.33 21.17 -14.04
C VAL A 45 -4.41 21.26 -12.51
N LEU A 46 -5.26 22.13 -11.96
CA LEU A 46 -5.38 22.31 -10.50
C LEU A 46 -6.45 21.42 -9.84
N ARG A 47 -6.98 20.43 -10.57
CA ARG A 47 -7.91 19.43 -10.00
C ARG A 47 -7.20 18.49 -9.01
N THR A 48 -5.91 18.29 -9.21
CA THR A 48 -5.06 17.42 -8.41
C THR A 48 -3.90 18.17 -7.82
N LEU A 49 -3.60 17.85 -6.57
CA LEU A 49 -2.45 18.36 -5.84
C LEU A 49 -1.53 17.20 -5.46
N GLN A 50 -0.24 17.34 -5.75
CA GLN A 50 0.79 16.37 -5.41
C GLN A 50 1.83 17.06 -4.53
N LEU A 51 1.90 16.61 -3.28
CA LEU A 51 2.81 17.10 -2.26
C LEU A 51 3.92 16.06 -2.10
N GLU A 52 5.10 16.41 -2.62
CA GLU A 52 6.31 15.59 -2.56
C GLU A 52 7.38 16.32 -1.75
N PHE A 53 7.89 15.69 -0.69
CA PHE A 53 9.01 16.23 0.10
C PHE A 53 10.38 15.90 -0.50
N THR A 54 10.41 15.34 -1.71
CA THR A 54 11.61 14.77 -2.34
C THR A 54 12.23 15.68 -3.38
N ARG A 55 11.76 16.93 -3.49
CA ARG A 55 12.45 18.01 -4.22
C ARG A 55 13.68 18.47 -3.43
N LEU A 56 14.57 17.53 -3.18
CA LEU A 56 15.75 17.65 -2.33
C LEU A 56 17.04 17.69 -3.15
N ASP A 57 16.97 17.99 -4.45
CA ASP A 57 18.16 18.19 -5.27
C ASP A 57 18.17 19.61 -5.86
N LYS A 58 19.03 20.47 -5.31
CA LYS A 58 19.29 21.83 -5.81
C LYS A 58 20.06 21.85 -7.15
N VAL A 59 20.66 20.73 -7.57
CA VAL A 59 21.73 20.72 -8.58
C VAL A 59 21.27 20.23 -9.97
N SER A 60 20.12 19.57 -10.08
CA SER A 60 19.58 19.15 -11.39
C SER A 60 19.05 20.34 -12.20
N ARG A 61 19.91 20.88 -13.08
CA ARG A 61 19.69 22.09 -13.91
C ARG A 61 18.62 21.97 -15.00
N SER A 62 17.71 20.99 -14.96
CA SER A 62 16.67 20.82 -16.00
C SER A 62 15.25 21.17 -15.56
N SER A 63 15.02 21.67 -14.35
CA SER A 63 13.71 22.19 -13.93
C SER A 63 13.90 23.27 -12.88
N ARG A 64 13.34 24.47 -13.12
CA ARG A 64 13.49 25.62 -12.21
C ARG A 64 12.98 25.27 -10.79
N PRO A 65 13.74 25.56 -9.73
CA PRO A 65 13.28 25.40 -8.37
C PRO A 65 12.20 26.45 -8.02
N PRO A 66 11.24 26.16 -7.13
CA PRO A 66 10.59 27.21 -6.37
C PRO A 66 11.62 27.87 -5.44
N ASP A 67 11.58 29.20 -5.48
CA ASP A 67 12.26 30.26 -4.70
C ASP A 67 13.02 29.90 -3.40
N GLU A 68 14.11 30.65 -3.16
CA GLU A 68 15.29 30.33 -2.33
C GLU A 68 15.10 30.25 -0.80
N ASP A 69 13.88 30.36 -0.25
CA ASP A 69 13.63 30.36 1.20
C ASP A 69 12.82 29.12 1.69
N ALA A 70 13.29 27.88 1.43
CA ALA A 70 12.51 26.63 1.62
C ALA A 70 13.21 25.46 2.40
N LEU A 71 12.47 24.84 3.36
CA LEU A 71 12.52 23.49 4.07
C LEU A 71 13.34 23.12 5.41
N LYS A 72 12.99 23.55 6.66
CA LYS A 72 13.44 23.41 8.09
C LYS A 72 12.53 22.41 8.81
N ARG A 73 13.03 21.21 8.90
CA ARG A 73 13.53 20.61 10.14
C ARG A 73 13.48 19.12 9.92
N ILE A 74 14.63 18.51 10.07
CA ILE A 74 14.79 17.06 10.12
C ILE A 74 15.56 16.77 11.40
N GLY A 75 14.84 16.45 12.48
CA GLY A 75 15.43 15.96 13.72
C GLY A 75 16.25 14.68 13.52
N GLU A 76 16.04 14.02 12.38
CA GLU A 76 16.76 12.83 11.95
C GLU A 76 18.19 13.10 11.47
N VAL A 77 18.52 14.29 10.92
CA VAL A 77 19.91 14.59 10.53
C VAL A 77 20.79 14.87 11.74
N ARG A 78 20.29 15.58 12.75
CA ARG A 78 21.03 15.71 14.02
C ARG A 78 21.24 14.36 14.70
N TYR A 79 20.26 13.46 14.57
CA TYR A 79 20.37 12.09 15.08
C TYR A 79 21.41 11.28 14.30
N LEU A 80 21.32 11.30 12.95
CA LEU A 80 22.28 10.67 12.04
C LEU A 80 23.69 11.22 12.24
N GLU A 81 23.84 12.52 12.41
CA GLU A 81 25.11 13.18 12.72
C GLU A 81 25.67 12.66 14.04
N LYS A 82 24.84 12.57 15.09
CA LYS A 82 25.29 12.06 16.38
C LYS A 82 25.73 10.60 16.28
N ILE A 83 24.99 9.76 15.54
CA ILE A 83 25.34 8.35 15.33
C ILE A 83 26.58 8.19 14.45
N PHE A 84 26.66 8.91 13.34
CA PHE A 84 27.73 8.78 12.35
C PHE A 84 28.95 9.65 12.65
N SER A 85 28.92 10.48 13.70
CA SER A 85 30.07 11.31 14.14
C SER A 85 31.36 10.51 14.37
N LYS A 86 31.26 9.19 14.54
CA LYS A 86 32.37 8.26 14.75
C LYS A 86 32.74 7.42 13.53
N VAL A 87 32.05 7.61 12.40
CA VAL A 87 32.28 6.89 11.15
C VAL A 87 32.70 7.91 10.09
N PRO A 88 34.02 8.19 9.95
CA PRO A 88 34.51 9.24 9.04
C PRO A 88 34.11 9.03 7.58
N THR A 89 33.84 7.78 7.16
CA THR A 89 33.34 7.48 5.81
C THR A 89 31.93 8.01 5.55
N MET A 90 31.18 8.37 6.59
CA MET A 90 29.83 8.96 6.49
C MET A 90 29.86 10.50 6.48
N ASP A 91 31.01 11.16 6.67
CA ASP A 91 31.09 12.63 6.69
C ASP A 91 30.61 13.25 5.38
N TYR A 92 31.02 12.68 4.24
CA TYR A 92 30.56 13.11 2.92
C TYR A 92 29.05 12.93 2.72
N PHE A 93 28.48 11.84 3.27
CA PHE A 93 27.04 11.60 3.24
C PHE A 93 26.30 12.64 4.08
N MET A 94 26.80 12.98 5.26
CA MET A 94 26.23 14.00 6.14
C MET A 94 26.33 15.41 5.55
N GLU A 95 27.44 15.76 4.90
CA GLU A 95 27.58 17.00 4.14
C GLU A 95 26.59 17.05 2.97
N THR A 96 26.45 15.95 2.23
CA THR A 96 25.49 15.84 1.14
C THR A 96 24.05 16.04 1.62
N LEU A 97 23.65 15.43 2.74
CA LEU A 97 22.34 15.65 3.36
C LEU A 97 22.09 17.11 3.75
N ARG A 98 23.11 17.82 4.26
CA ARG A 98 22.97 19.23 4.65
C ARG A 98 22.88 20.17 3.45
N GLU A 99 23.77 20.00 2.47
CA GLU A 99 23.94 20.95 1.37
C GLU A 99 22.93 20.72 0.25
N ARG A 100 22.66 19.46 -0.09
CA ARG A 100 21.80 19.08 -1.22
C ARG A 100 20.34 18.97 -0.78
N TYR A 101 20.08 18.38 0.40
CA TYR A 101 18.74 17.99 0.86
C TYR A 101 18.05 18.97 1.84
N CYS A 102 18.54 20.21 1.97
CA CYS A 102 17.97 21.26 2.86
C CYS A 102 17.80 20.83 4.33
N MET A 103 18.71 20.03 4.88
CA MET A 103 18.57 19.50 6.25
C MET A 103 19.40 20.28 7.27
N ASN A 104 19.29 21.63 7.30
CA ASN A 104 20.07 22.50 8.20
C ASN A 104 19.19 23.41 9.09
N GLU A 105 19.83 24.19 9.98
CA GLU A 105 19.16 25.07 10.94
C GLU A 105 18.41 26.26 10.31
N ASP A 106 18.63 26.56 9.02
CA ASP A 106 18.21 27.78 8.31
C ASP A 106 17.12 27.62 7.24
N SER A 107 16.53 26.44 7.11
CA SER A 107 15.50 26.11 6.12
C SER A 107 13.98 26.44 6.54
N PHE A 108 12.93 26.08 5.79
CA PHE A 108 11.42 25.88 6.01
C PHE A 108 10.68 25.30 7.26
N THR A 109 10.07 26.06 8.14
CA THR A 109 9.37 25.48 9.29
C THR A 109 8.06 24.74 8.95
N GLU A 110 7.54 24.01 9.93
CA GLU A 110 6.16 23.47 9.91
C GLU A 110 5.11 24.56 9.65
N LEU A 111 5.32 25.75 10.21
CA LEU A 111 4.47 26.93 10.00
C LEU A 111 4.54 27.40 8.54
N ASP A 112 5.74 27.44 7.97
CA ASP A 112 5.93 27.80 6.56
C ASP A 112 5.29 26.77 5.61
N TYR A 113 5.33 25.48 5.96
CA TYR A 113 4.58 24.44 5.24
C TYR A 113 3.09 24.69 5.26
N ARG A 114 2.54 24.93 6.45
CA ARG A 114 1.13 25.16 6.67
C ARG A 114 0.64 26.40 5.91
N GLU A 115 1.42 27.49 5.95
CA GLU A 115 1.11 28.74 5.26
C GLU A 115 1.14 28.57 3.74
N ARG A 116 2.20 27.96 3.20
CA ARG A 116 2.30 27.71 1.75
C ARG A 116 1.21 26.76 1.26
N LEU A 117 0.89 25.71 2.01
CA LEU A 117 -0.19 24.79 1.66
C LEU A 117 -1.55 25.50 1.70
N GLY A 118 -1.80 26.32 2.74
CA GLY A 118 -3.01 27.13 2.82
C GLY A 118 -3.17 28.06 1.62
N SER A 119 -2.12 28.83 1.31
CA SER A 119 -2.09 29.70 0.13
C SER A 119 -2.32 28.93 -1.16
N LEU A 120 -1.71 27.76 -1.32
CA LEU A 120 -1.91 26.91 -2.50
C LEU A 120 -3.37 26.47 -2.63
N LEU A 121 -3.98 26.01 -1.53
CA LEU A 121 -5.36 25.54 -1.50
C LEU A 121 -6.37 26.64 -1.83
N GLU A 122 -6.13 27.88 -1.39
CA GLU A 122 -6.93 29.06 -1.77
C GLU A 122 -6.95 29.27 -3.29
N HIS A 123 -5.83 28.99 -3.96
CA HIS A 123 -5.72 29.12 -5.42
C HIS A 123 -6.25 27.91 -6.19
N THR A 124 -6.64 26.83 -5.49
CA THR A 124 -7.15 25.57 -6.06
C THR A 124 -8.52 25.16 -5.49
N PRO A 125 -9.58 25.99 -5.63
CA PRO A 125 -10.90 25.68 -5.05
C PRO A 125 -11.52 24.41 -5.63
N ASN A 126 -11.23 24.09 -6.89
CA ASN A 126 -11.74 22.91 -7.61
C ASN A 126 -10.92 21.62 -7.38
N MET A 127 -9.94 21.65 -6.48
CA MET A 127 -9.13 20.47 -6.18
C MET A 127 -10.00 19.38 -5.53
N SER A 128 -10.01 18.19 -6.11
CA SER A 128 -10.79 17.04 -5.62
C SER A 128 -9.94 15.84 -5.26
N ALA A 129 -8.62 15.89 -5.47
CA ALA A 129 -7.74 14.77 -5.23
C ALA A 129 -6.34 15.23 -4.79
N VAL A 130 -5.82 14.58 -3.75
CA VAL A 130 -4.54 14.92 -3.11
C VAL A 130 -3.66 13.67 -3.01
N ARG A 131 -2.41 13.79 -3.44
CA ARG A 131 -1.34 12.84 -3.15
C ARG A 131 -0.36 13.48 -2.18
N LEU A 132 -0.11 12.80 -1.08
CA LEU A 132 0.84 13.18 -0.07
C LEU A 132 1.86 12.04 0.08
N ASN A 133 3.09 12.28 -0.33
CA ASN A 133 4.18 11.36 -0.05
C ASN A 133 4.86 11.84 1.23
N LEU A 134 4.73 11.13 2.36
CA LEU A 134 5.32 11.56 3.63
C LEU A 134 6.85 11.38 3.62
N PRO A 135 7.60 12.21 4.37
CA PRO A 135 9.04 12.06 4.46
C PRO A 135 9.40 10.67 5.00
N PHE A 136 10.46 10.10 4.43
CA PHE A 136 10.99 8.82 4.87
C PHE A 136 11.59 8.97 6.27
N GLN A 137 11.16 8.12 7.21
CA GLN A 137 11.76 8.02 8.54
C GLN A 137 12.80 6.90 8.48
N LEU A 138 14.07 7.27 8.34
CA LEU A 138 15.23 6.37 8.24
C LEU A 138 15.58 5.71 9.58
N ILE A 139 15.75 6.47 10.67
CA ILE A 139 16.45 5.96 11.88
C ILE A 139 15.79 6.33 13.24
N SER A 140 14.59 6.91 13.36
CA SER A 140 14.05 7.06 14.75
C SER A 140 12.54 7.17 14.97
N HIS A 141 12.13 6.63 16.12
CA HIS A 141 10.87 6.83 16.84
C HIS A 141 10.59 8.31 17.21
N HIS A 142 11.63 9.15 17.15
CA HIS A 142 11.64 10.54 17.65
C HIS A 142 11.37 11.58 16.56
N CYS A 143 11.53 11.23 15.28
CA CYS A 143 11.22 12.15 14.19
C CYS A 143 9.70 12.27 14.02
N ARG A 144 9.10 13.39 14.46
CA ARG A 144 7.66 13.67 14.29
C ARG A 144 7.31 14.25 12.92
N ALA A 145 8.25 14.34 11.97
CA ALA A 145 8.06 15.03 10.70
C ALA A 145 6.86 14.52 9.90
N ALA A 146 6.73 13.19 9.71
CA ALA A 146 5.59 12.61 9.01
C ALA A 146 4.25 12.89 9.72
N THR A 147 4.24 12.83 11.06
CA THR A 147 3.07 13.17 11.90
C THR A 147 2.67 14.64 11.74
N MET A 148 3.62 15.57 11.88
CA MET A 148 3.38 17.00 11.77
C MET A 148 2.90 17.36 10.36
N ILE A 149 3.56 16.86 9.33
CA ILE A 149 3.18 17.10 7.93
C ILE A 149 1.77 16.57 7.66
N LEU A 150 1.48 15.33 8.07
CA LEU A 150 0.16 14.75 7.87
C LEU A 150 -0.92 15.55 8.62
N GLY A 151 -0.68 15.89 9.88
CA GLY A 151 -1.59 16.70 10.71
C GLY A 151 -1.88 18.07 10.07
N ASN A 152 -0.85 18.83 9.71
CA ASN A 152 -0.98 20.12 9.04
C ASN A 152 -1.67 20.02 7.68
N THR A 153 -1.43 18.93 6.94
CA THR A 153 -2.12 18.70 5.67
C THR A 153 -3.61 18.47 5.90
N MET A 154 -3.98 17.64 6.88
CA MET A 154 -5.38 17.41 7.23
C MET A 154 -6.05 18.69 7.73
N GLU A 155 -5.37 19.47 8.55
CA GLU A 155 -5.87 20.76 9.02
C GLU A 155 -6.12 21.75 7.88
N ALA A 156 -5.15 21.92 6.98
CA ALA A 156 -5.28 22.82 5.83
C ALA A 156 -6.40 22.37 4.87
N LEU A 157 -6.56 21.05 4.67
CA LEU A 157 -7.64 20.49 3.87
C LEU A 157 -9.01 20.67 4.52
N ALA A 158 -9.10 20.53 5.85
CA ALA A 158 -10.34 20.72 6.61
C ALA A 158 -10.79 22.19 6.62
N GLN A 159 -9.85 23.14 6.58
CA GLN A 159 -10.12 24.59 6.62
C GLN A 159 -10.38 25.22 5.24
N ARG A 160 -10.54 24.42 4.19
CA ARG A 160 -10.88 24.93 2.87
C ARG A 160 -12.23 25.68 2.92
N PRO A 161 -12.41 26.78 2.15
CA PRO A 161 -13.68 27.51 2.07
C PRO A 161 -14.85 26.58 1.72
N GLU A 162 -16.05 26.84 2.25
CA GLU A 162 -17.26 26.01 2.03
C GLU A 162 -17.60 25.81 0.54
N ASP A 163 -17.30 26.80 -0.30
CA ASP A 163 -17.52 26.75 -1.76
C ASP A 163 -16.49 25.86 -2.49
N SER A 164 -15.50 25.32 -1.79
CA SER A 164 -14.48 24.45 -2.35
C SER A 164 -15.05 23.09 -2.73
N MET A 165 -14.54 22.52 -3.82
CA MET A 165 -14.90 21.17 -4.22
C MET A 165 -14.47 20.15 -3.14
N PRO A 166 -15.35 19.22 -2.71
CA PRO A 166 -14.99 18.23 -1.70
C PRO A 166 -13.86 17.32 -2.18
N LEU A 167 -12.98 16.96 -1.26
CA LEU A 167 -11.91 16.00 -1.54
C LEU A 167 -12.50 14.60 -1.70
N ARG A 168 -12.28 13.98 -2.86
CA ARG A 168 -12.79 12.64 -3.19
C ARG A 168 -11.70 11.57 -3.17
N THR A 169 -10.48 11.93 -3.52
CA THR A 169 -9.36 10.97 -3.61
C THR A 169 -8.21 11.43 -2.73
N LEU A 170 -7.72 10.52 -1.88
CA LEU A 170 -6.55 10.74 -1.06
C LEU A 170 -5.57 9.57 -1.24
N VAL A 171 -4.32 9.91 -1.60
CA VAL A 171 -3.19 8.98 -1.65
C VAL A 171 -2.20 9.42 -0.59
N VAL A 172 -1.92 8.57 0.40
CA VAL A 172 -0.89 8.80 1.42
C VAL A 172 0.17 7.72 1.30
N GLU A 173 1.40 8.14 1.04
CA GLU A 173 2.55 7.24 0.94
C GLU A 173 3.49 7.40 2.13
N ASN A 174 4.23 6.33 2.46
CA ASN A 174 5.15 6.27 3.59
C ASN A 174 4.48 6.58 4.94
N LEU A 175 3.24 6.12 5.11
CA LEU A 175 2.51 6.25 6.37
C LEU A 175 3.06 5.29 7.42
N THR A 176 3.55 5.81 8.54
CA THR A 176 4.05 4.96 9.63
C THR A 176 2.96 4.65 10.65
N ASP A 177 3.05 3.49 11.29
CA ASP A 177 2.17 3.10 12.40
C ASP A 177 2.18 4.12 13.54
N THR A 178 3.36 4.61 13.92
CA THR A 178 3.52 5.67 14.93
C THR A 178 2.81 6.96 14.55
N THR A 179 2.79 7.35 13.27
CA THR A 179 2.11 8.55 12.79
C THR A 179 0.60 8.46 13.00
N VAL A 180 -0.01 7.32 12.62
CA VAL A 180 -1.45 7.10 12.83
C VAL A 180 -1.80 7.13 14.31
N VAL A 181 -0.99 6.47 15.14
CA VAL A 181 -1.21 6.44 16.59
C VAL A 181 -1.11 7.85 17.18
N LYS A 182 -0.06 8.61 16.86
CA LYS A 182 0.16 9.97 17.40
C LYS A 182 -0.94 10.95 16.99
N LEU A 183 -1.37 10.96 15.73
CA LEU A 183 -2.48 11.81 15.28
C LEU A 183 -3.78 11.52 16.03
N TRP A 184 -4.04 10.26 16.36
CA TRP A 184 -5.25 9.88 17.08
C TRP A 184 -5.25 10.26 18.57
N HIS A 185 -4.10 10.66 19.13
CA HIS A 185 -4.02 11.19 20.49
C HIS A 185 -4.36 12.68 20.57
N ASN A 186 -4.34 13.41 19.44
CA ASN A 186 -4.66 14.83 19.39
C ASN A 186 -6.11 15.02 18.89
N PRO A 187 -7.03 15.53 19.74
CA PRO A 187 -8.43 15.73 19.34
C PRO A 187 -8.62 16.66 18.15
N ARG A 188 -7.73 17.63 17.94
CA ARG A 188 -7.79 18.54 16.78
C ARG A 188 -7.48 17.80 15.48
N ASP A 189 -6.43 16.99 15.49
CA ASP A 189 -6.06 16.17 14.32
C ASP A 189 -7.16 15.16 14.00
N VAL A 190 -7.75 14.52 15.01
CA VAL A 190 -8.89 13.61 14.83
C VAL A 190 -10.07 14.34 14.19
N LYS A 191 -10.39 15.56 14.63
CA LYS A 191 -11.45 16.37 14.03
C LYS A 191 -11.13 16.69 12.56
N ASN A 192 -9.94 17.18 12.27
CA ASN A 192 -9.51 17.52 10.91
C ASN A 192 -9.57 16.29 9.98
N ILE A 193 -9.11 15.13 10.46
CA ILE A 193 -9.19 13.87 9.73
C ILE A 193 -10.65 13.48 9.47
N MET A 194 -11.53 13.61 10.47
CA MET A 194 -12.96 13.34 10.29
C MET A 194 -13.58 14.23 9.22
N ASP A 195 -13.28 15.53 9.25
CA ASP A 195 -13.81 16.51 8.31
C ASP A 195 -13.34 16.18 6.87
N VAL A 196 -12.04 15.90 6.70
CA VAL A 196 -11.47 15.53 5.39
C VAL A 196 -11.98 14.18 4.89
N PHE A 197 -12.05 13.16 5.76
CA PHE A 197 -12.41 11.79 5.35
C PHE A 197 -13.89 11.66 4.99
N SER A 198 -14.76 12.50 5.56
CA SER A 198 -16.21 12.44 5.34
C SER A 198 -16.62 12.47 3.85
N GLY A 199 -15.84 13.19 3.01
CA GLY A 199 -16.07 13.35 1.58
C GLY A 199 -15.35 12.32 0.68
N LEU A 200 -14.48 11.46 1.24
CA LEU A 200 -13.64 10.58 0.44
C LEU A 200 -14.43 9.44 -0.22
N GLU A 201 -14.16 9.25 -1.50
CA GLU A 201 -14.62 8.13 -2.33
C GLU A 201 -13.49 7.11 -2.59
N HIS A 202 -12.23 7.57 -2.61
CA HIS A 202 -11.07 6.75 -2.94
C HIS A 202 -9.92 7.00 -1.95
N LEU A 203 -9.39 5.93 -1.34
CA LEU A 203 -8.31 6.01 -0.37
C LEU A 203 -7.22 5.00 -0.69
N ILE A 204 -5.97 5.48 -0.75
CA ILE A 204 -4.78 4.66 -0.92
C ILE A 204 -3.82 4.98 0.22
N LEU A 205 -3.43 3.96 0.98
CA LEU A 205 -2.48 4.06 2.08
C LEU A 205 -1.31 3.11 1.85
N SER A 206 -0.11 3.67 1.68
CA SER A 206 1.13 2.90 1.69
C SER A 206 1.78 3.00 3.05
N MET A 207 1.91 1.87 3.75
CA MET A 207 2.26 1.83 5.16
C MET A 207 3.60 1.14 5.41
N ARG A 208 4.32 1.64 6.41
CA ARG A 208 5.58 1.09 6.94
C ARG A 208 5.43 0.83 8.44
N ARG A 209 5.82 -0.34 8.91
CA ARG A 209 5.74 -0.75 10.32
C ARG A 209 7.11 -0.58 10.97
N HIS A 210 7.23 0.37 11.88
CA HIS A 210 8.48 0.62 12.59
C HIS A 210 8.54 -0.01 13.98
N GLU A 211 7.39 -0.28 14.62
CA GLU A 211 7.34 -0.64 16.04
C GLU A 211 7.07 -2.13 16.27
N PRO A 212 8.06 -2.91 16.74
CA PRO A 212 7.85 -4.24 17.26
C PRO A 212 7.27 -4.13 18.68
N GLY A 213 5.94 -4.19 18.80
CA GLY A 213 5.32 -4.18 20.13
C GLY A 213 3.84 -4.52 20.10
N GLN A 214 3.42 -5.50 20.92
CA GLN A 214 2.04 -5.96 21.01
C GLN A 214 1.05 -4.82 21.28
N PHE A 215 1.37 -3.96 22.25
CA PHE A 215 0.51 -2.85 22.64
C PHE A 215 0.33 -1.83 21.50
N LEU A 216 1.43 -1.40 20.88
CA LEU A 216 1.40 -0.44 19.77
C LEU A 216 0.73 -1.04 18.53
N ALA A 217 0.99 -2.30 18.20
CA ALA A 217 0.34 -2.99 17.09
C ALA A 217 -1.19 -3.07 17.27
N VAL A 218 -1.66 -3.34 18.49
CA VAL A 218 -3.09 -3.35 18.82
C VAL A 218 -3.71 -1.96 18.71
N ILE A 219 -3.03 -0.93 19.21
CA ILE A 219 -3.51 0.45 19.13
C ILE A 219 -3.55 0.91 17.67
N PHE A 220 -2.45 0.73 16.93
CA PHE A 220 -2.35 1.06 15.53
C PHE A 220 -3.47 0.41 14.73
N ARG A 221 -3.70 -0.90 14.91
CA ARG A 221 -4.81 -1.61 14.25
C ARG A 221 -6.15 -0.94 14.49
N ASN A 222 -6.45 -0.62 15.74
CA ASN A 222 -7.73 0.01 16.08
C ASN A 222 -7.82 1.42 15.48
N ARG A 223 -6.77 2.23 15.57
CA ARG A 223 -6.75 3.61 15.07
C ARG A 223 -6.80 3.69 13.55
N LEU A 224 -6.11 2.79 12.84
CA LEU A 224 -6.15 2.70 11.38
C LEU A 224 -7.59 2.46 10.90
N TRP A 225 -8.29 1.47 11.46
CA TRP A 225 -9.66 1.16 11.05
C TRP A 225 -10.69 2.19 11.55
N GLU A 226 -10.46 2.83 12.69
CA GLU A 226 -11.25 3.98 13.13
C GLU A 226 -11.11 5.15 12.14
N MET A 227 -9.90 5.41 11.64
CA MET A 227 -9.59 6.44 10.64
C MET A 227 -10.27 6.14 9.31
N ILE A 228 -10.05 4.96 8.74
CA ILE A 228 -10.68 4.56 7.47
C ILE A 228 -12.21 4.60 7.63
N GLY A 229 -12.74 4.17 8.79
CA GLY A 229 -14.16 4.22 9.12
C GLY A 229 -14.77 5.63 9.12
N LYS A 230 -13.98 6.72 9.09
CA LYS A 230 -14.48 8.09 8.94
C LYS A 230 -14.82 8.48 7.50
N ALA A 231 -14.58 7.59 6.53
CA ALA A 231 -14.96 7.78 5.14
C ALA A 231 -16.22 6.96 4.77
N PRO A 232 -17.44 7.44 5.10
CA PRO A 232 -18.67 6.70 4.85
C PRO A 232 -18.96 6.51 3.35
N ASN A 233 -18.45 7.42 2.50
CA ASN A 233 -18.65 7.39 1.05
C ASN A 233 -17.58 6.59 0.30
N LEU A 234 -16.70 5.89 1.02
CA LEU A 234 -15.55 5.20 0.42
C LEU A 234 -16.02 4.08 -0.51
N LYS A 235 -15.67 4.20 -1.79
CA LYS A 235 -15.97 3.25 -2.86
C LYS A 235 -14.79 2.32 -3.14
N SER A 236 -13.57 2.79 -2.96
CA SER A 236 -12.36 1.99 -3.19
C SER A 236 -11.28 2.21 -2.13
N LEU A 237 -10.68 1.12 -1.66
CA LEU A 237 -9.60 1.13 -0.68
C LEU A 237 -8.42 0.31 -1.20
N CYS A 238 -7.22 0.91 -1.19
CA CYS A 238 -5.97 0.21 -1.45
C CYS A 238 -5.04 0.33 -0.24
N LEU A 239 -4.59 -0.82 0.28
CA LEU A 239 -3.61 -0.91 1.37
C LEU A 239 -2.34 -1.56 0.83
N VAL A 240 -1.22 -0.84 0.93
CA VAL A 240 0.09 -1.30 0.45
C VAL A 240 1.05 -1.42 1.63
N GLY A 241 1.68 -2.58 1.80
CA GLY A 241 2.80 -2.74 2.73
C GLY A 241 4.13 -2.40 2.08
N LEU A 242 5.00 -1.69 2.79
CA LEU A 242 6.33 -1.29 2.33
C LEU A 242 7.46 -2.13 2.92
N ASP A 243 7.16 -3.00 3.89
CA ASP A 243 8.15 -3.80 4.63
C ASP A 243 8.45 -5.16 3.96
N VAL A 244 7.79 -5.47 2.85
CA VAL A 244 7.99 -6.73 2.12
C VAL A 244 9.12 -6.56 1.11
N ASP A 245 10.31 -7.07 1.45
CA ASP A 245 11.48 -7.07 0.56
C ASP A 245 11.26 -7.97 -0.67
N GLU A 246 11.33 -7.38 -1.86
CA GLU A 246 11.22 -8.08 -3.15
C GLU A 246 12.48 -8.87 -3.52
N LYS A 247 13.64 -8.52 -2.95
CA LYS A 247 14.96 -8.93 -3.49
C LYS A 247 15.54 -10.24 -2.95
N GLN A 248 14.90 -10.90 -1.98
CA GLN A 248 15.54 -12.01 -1.26
C GLN A 248 15.02 -13.42 -1.55
N ALA A 249 13.94 -13.60 -2.33
CA ALA A 249 13.41 -14.94 -2.58
C ALA A 249 13.87 -15.51 -3.94
N PRO A 250 14.68 -16.59 -3.98
CA PRO A 250 14.85 -17.40 -5.19
C PRO A 250 13.49 -17.84 -5.73
N SER A 251 13.36 -17.96 -7.05
CA SER A 251 12.11 -18.20 -7.79
C SER A 251 11.35 -19.50 -7.42
N GLN A 252 11.95 -20.42 -6.66
CA GLN A 252 11.28 -21.62 -6.13
C GLN A 252 10.77 -21.46 -4.69
N SER A 253 11.26 -20.47 -3.94
CA SER A 253 10.91 -20.13 -2.55
C SER A 253 9.95 -18.93 -2.45
N GLN A 254 9.33 -18.50 -3.56
CA GLN A 254 8.39 -17.38 -3.56
C GLN A 254 7.07 -17.69 -2.83
N TYR A 255 6.64 -18.95 -2.84
CA TYR A 255 5.33 -19.35 -2.31
C TYR A 255 5.32 -19.62 -0.81
N VAL A 256 6.45 -19.92 -0.19
CA VAL A 256 6.53 -20.17 1.26
C VAL A 256 7.76 -19.47 1.81
N ARG A 257 7.53 -18.47 2.66
CA ARG A 257 8.55 -17.83 3.49
C ARG A 257 8.55 -18.49 4.85
N THR A 258 9.72 -18.70 5.41
CA THR A 258 9.87 -19.36 6.70
C THR A 258 10.55 -18.41 7.67
N THR A 259 9.93 -18.24 8.83
CA THR A 259 10.45 -17.54 10.00
C THR A 259 10.57 -18.54 11.14
N THR A 260 11.67 -18.52 11.86
CA THR A 260 11.92 -19.39 13.02
C THR A 260 11.95 -18.58 14.31
N GLU A 261 11.89 -19.27 15.45
CA GLU A 261 12.05 -18.64 16.77
C GLU A 261 13.41 -17.93 16.95
N ARG A 262 14.40 -18.25 16.10
CA ARG A 262 15.70 -17.56 16.11
C ARG A 262 15.64 -16.20 15.40
N ASP A 263 14.72 -16.03 14.47
CA ASP A 263 14.59 -14.83 13.66
C ASP A 263 13.75 -13.77 14.38
N LEU A 264 12.58 -14.17 14.88
CA LEU A 264 11.57 -13.32 15.52
C LEU A 264 10.79 -14.12 16.55
N THR A 265 10.23 -13.47 17.56
CA THR A 265 9.22 -14.10 18.42
C THR A 265 7.90 -14.29 17.65
N LEU A 266 7.09 -15.29 18.05
CA LEU A 266 5.78 -15.55 17.44
C LEU A 266 4.88 -14.31 17.47
N ASP A 267 4.90 -13.59 18.59
CA ASP A 267 4.14 -12.36 18.80
C ASP A 267 4.57 -11.26 17.81
N GLU A 268 5.87 -10.96 17.71
CA GLU A 268 6.39 -9.99 16.76
C GLU A 268 6.04 -10.34 15.32
N TRP A 269 6.20 -11.61 14.95
CA TRP A 269 5.83 -12.11 13.64
C TRP A 269 4.33 -11.93 13.38
N GLN A 270 3.45 -12.22 14.35
CA GLN A 270 2.01 -11.96 14.21
C GLN A 270 1.68 -10.47 14.03
N PHE A 271 2.39 -9.56 14.71
CA PHE A 271 2.15 -8.11 14.64
C PHE A 271 2.56 -7.44 13.33
N ARG A 272 3.39 -8.12 12.52
CA ARG A 272 3.71 -7.70 11.14
C ARG A 272 2.55 -7.92 10.16
N SER A 273 1.56 -8.74 10.53
CA SER A 273 0.36 -8.88 9.72
C SER A 273 -0.43 -7.58 9.59
N MET A 274 -1.14 -7.45 8.48
CA MET A 274 -2.04 -6.35 8.22
C MET A 274 -3.11 -6.29 9.33
N PRO A 275 -3.28 -5.13 9.99
CA PRO A 275 -4.34 -4.85 10.94
C PRO A 275 -5.68 -5.53 10.68
N THR A 276 -6.09 -6.46 11.53
CA THR A 276 -7.38 -7.16 11.37
C THR A 276 -8.58 -6.33 11.84
N ILE A 277 -9.76 -6.52 11.22
CA ILE A 277 -11.02 -5.93 11.71
C ILE A 277 -11.65 -6.91 12.71
N ARG A 278 -11.38 -6.74 14.02
CA ARG A 278 -11.97 -7.62 15.07
C ARG A 278 -13.43 -7.33 15.37
N LYS A 279 -13.81 -6.06 15.28
CA LYS A 279 -15.20 -5.60 15.35
C LYS A 279 -15.39 -4.66 14.18
N PRO A 280 -16.42 -4.84 13.33
CA PRO A 280 -16.70 -3.87 12.30
C PRO A 280 -16.80 -2.49 12.97
N PRO A 281 -16.09 -1.46 12.48
CA PRO A 281 -16.27 -0.11 13.00
C PRO A 281 -17.77 0.22 12.98
N LYS A 282 -18.25 1.03 13.93
CA LYS A 282 -19.67 1.45 13.98
C LYS A 282 -20.17 2.01 12.64
N SER A 283 -19.25 2.51 11.82
CA SER A 283 -19.40 2.79 10.39
C SER A 283 -18.82 1.65 9.54
N VAL A 284 -19.62 0.60 9.30
CA VAL A 284 -19.35 -0.33 8.20
C VAL A 284 -19.26 0.51 6.93
N LEU A 285 -18.17 0.41 6.16
CA LEU A 285 -17.97 1.14 4.90
C LEU A 285 -18.98 0.63 3.86
N PRO A 286 -20.19 1.19 3.78
CA PRO A 286 -21.33 0.52 3.16
C PRO A 286 -21.29 0.62 1.63
N HIS A 287 -20.41 1.47 1.11
CA HIS A 287 -20.23 1.74 -0.29
C HIS A 287 -18.93 1.15 -0.84
N LEU A 288 -18.14 0.45 -0.02
CA LEU A 288 -16.85 -0.08 -0.44
C LEU A 288 -17.07 -1.20 -1.45
N ALA A 289 -16.83 -0.89 -2.72
CA ALA A 289 -17.04 -1.77 -3.85
C ALA A 289 -15.73 -2.40 -4.35
N CYS A 290 -14.58 -1.77 -4.09
CA CYS A 290 -13.27 -2.26 -4.52
C CYS A 290 -12.28 -2.31 -3.36
N LEU A 291 -11.66 -3.46 -3.14
CA LEU A 291 -10.58 -3.66 -2.18
C LEU A 291 -9.33 -4.17 -2.89
N GLU A 292 -8.21 -3.48 -2.68
CA GLU A 292 -6.90 -3.84 -3.20
C GLU A 292 -5.92 -4.01 -2.03
N LEU A 293 -5.30 -5.18 -1.92
CA LEU A 293 -4.29 -5.49 -0.92
C LEU A 293 -2.98 -5.82 -1.63
N ARG A 294 -1.91 -5.08 -1.28
CA ARG A 294 -0.63 -5.20 -1.97
C ARG A 294 0.54 -5.32 -1.03
N ARG A 295 1.42 -6.29 -1.28
CA ARG A 295 2.67 -6.46 -0.51
C ARG A 295 2.38 -6.51 0.99
N VAL A 296 1.38 -7.29 1.38
CA VAL A 296 0.95 -7.41 2.79
C VAL A 296 0.95 -8.86 3.25
N GLU A 297 1.30 -9.05 4.51
CA GLU A 297 1.09 -10.31 5.22
C GLU A 297 -0.27 -10.27 5.92
N VAL A 298 -1.03 -11.35 5.93
CA VAL A 298 -2.38 -11.38 6.50
C VAL A 298 -2.59 -12.62 7.36
N ALA A 299 -3.23 -12.44 8.51
CA ALA A 299 -3.77 -13.57 9.27
C ALA A 299 -5.10 -14.00 8.65
N ALA A 300 -5.32 -15.31 8.49
CA ALA A 300 -6.52 -15.87 7.85
C ALA A 300 -7.83 -15.37 8.48
N TYR A 301 -7.92 -15.44 9.81
CA TYR A 301 -9.06 -14.90 10.56
C TYR A 301 -9.32 -13.42 10.23
N GLY A 302 -8.25 -12.64 10.17
CA GLY A 302 -8.30 -11.21 9.90
C GLY A 302 -8.84 -10.89 8.52
N LEU A 303 -8.33 -11.59 7.51
CA LEU A 303 -8.75 -11.44 6.13
C LEU A 303 -10.23 -11.82 5.95
N ILE A 304 -10.65 -12.95 6.49
CA ILE A 304 -12.07 -13.37 6.46
C ILE A 304 -12.96 -12.37 7.17
N SER A 305 -12.54 -11.86 8.33
CA SER A 305 -13.30 -10.85 9.08
C SER A 305 -13.47 -9.57 8.26
N MET A 306 -12.43 -9.16 7.53
CA MET A 306 -12.51 -8.01 6.62
C MET A 306 -13.50 -8.25 5.49
N PHE A 307 -13.44 -9.41 4.83
CA PHE A 307 -14.39 -9.75 3.77
C PHE A 307 -15.83 -9.81 4.29
N LYS A 308 -16.06 -10.33 5.51
CA LYS A 308 -17.38 -10.32 6.15
C LYS A 308 -17.91 -8.90 6.33
N CYS A 309 -17.05 -7.96 6.75
CA CYS A 309 -17.43 -6.55 6.93
C CYS A 309 -17.91 -5.88 5.63
N PHE A 310 -17.40 -6.31 4.47
CA PHE A 310 -17.70 -5.68 3.17
C PHE A 310 -18.52 -6.58 2.24
N SER A 311 -18.96 -7.74 2.71
CA SER A 311 -19.61 -8.78 1.90
C SER A 311 -20.81 -8.29 1.09
N THR A 312 -21.56 -7.31 1.60
CA THR A 312 -22.75 -6.76 0.94
C THR A 312 -22.45 -5.73 -0.16
N SER A 313 -21.28 -5.07 -0.10
CA SER A 313 -20.91 -3.97 -1.00
C SER A 313 -19.77 -4.31 -1.95
N LEU A 314 -18.90 -5.24 -1.56
CA LEU A 314 -17.67 -5.58 -2.29
C LEU A 314 -18.00 -6.27 -3.63
N ARG A 315 -17.48 -5.68 -4.71
CA ARG A 315 -17.66 -6.13 -6.10
C ARG A 315 -16.35 -6.47 -6.79
N GLU A 316 -15.25 -5.91 -6.34
CA GLU A 316 -13.93 -6.12 -6.91
C GLU A 316 -12.89 -6.38 -5.82
N LEU A 317 -12.07 -7.41 -6.01
CA LEU A 317 -10.98 -7.79 -5.11
C LEU A 317 -9.70 -7.99 -5.92
N TYR A 318 -8.64 -7.30 -5.53
CA TYR A 318 -7.30 -7.42 -6.11
C TYR A 318 -6.30 -7.77 -5.01
N LEU A 319 -5.59 -8.89 -5.19
CA LEU A 319 -4.53 -9.34 -4.29
C LEU A 319 -3.22 -9.43 -5.08
N ASP A 320 -2.18 -8.72 -4.63
CA ASP A 320 -0.87 -8.74 -5.30
C ASP A 320 0.24 -8.79 -4.25
N TYR A 321 1.07 -9.84 -4.25
CA TYR A 321 2.06 -10.10 -3.20
C TYR A 321 1.42 -10.19 -1.80
N VAL A 322 0.48 -11.12 -1.63
CA VAL A 322 -0.22 -11.31 -0.35
C VAL A 322 0.17 -12.65 0.27
N TYR A 323 0.71 -12.61 1.49
CA TYR A 323 1.19 -13.79 2.20
C TYR A 323 0.27 -14.15 3.36
N LEU A 324 -0.18 -15.40 3.40
CA LEU A 324 -1.02 -15.93 4.47
C LEU A 324 -0.15 -16.45 5.62
N LYS A 325 -0.33 -15.88 6.82
CA LYS A 325 0.38 -16.30 8.02
C LYS A 325 -0.13 -17.65 8.50
N THR A 326 0.79 -18.61 8.66
CA THR A 326 0.53 -19.97 9.18
C THR A 326 1.56 -20.32 10.26
N VAL A 327 1.14 -21.07 11.28
CA VAL A 327 2.03 -21.54 12.35
C VAL A 327 2.19 -23.05 12.19
N TYR A 328 3.42 -23.52 12.18
CA TYR A 328 3.75 -24.93 12.07
C TYR A 328 4.44 -25.39 13.37
N ALA A 329 3.88 -26.42 14.01
CA ALA A 329 4.44 -27.03 15.22
C ALA A 329 4.72 -28.51 14.97
N SER A 330 5.94 -28.96 15.26
CA SER A 330 6.36 -30.36 15.06
C SER A 330 5.64 -31.34 15.98
N ASP A 331 5.21 -30.88 17.16
CA ASP A 331 4.83 -31.76 18.28
C ASP A 331 3.32 -32.02 18.35
N SER A 332 2.50 -31.30 17.56
CA SER A 332 1.05 -31.46 17.48
C SER A 332 0.46 -30.98 16.14
N PRO A 333 0.72 -31.69 15.02
CA PRO A 333 0.20 -31.31 13.69
C PRO A 333 -1.34 -31.35 13.59
N GLU A 334 -2.04 -31.97 14.55
CA GLU A 334 -3.51 -32.01 14.59
C GLU A 334 -4.14 -30.80 15.30
N GLU A 335 -3.35 -29.95 15.98
CA GLU A 335 -3.85 -28.78 16.72
C GLU A 335 -3.54 -27.43 16.04
N THR A 336 -2.85 -27.42 14.90
CA THR A 336 -2.51 -26.18 14.18
C THR A 336 -3.68 -25.67 13.34
N ASP A 337 -4.00 -24.38 13.45
CA ASP A 337 -4.93 -23.69 12.53
C ASP A 337 -4.28 -23.64 11.14
N ASP A 338 -4.48 -24.69 10.34
CA ASP A 338 -3.97 -24.74 8.98
C ASP A 338 -4.93 -24.00 8.06
N SER A 339 -4.58 -22.73 7.85
CA SER A 339 -5.25 -21.89 6.88
C SER A 339 -4.61 -22.02 5.50
N LEU A 340 -5.43 -22.27 4.48
CA LEU A 340 -5.04 -22.46 3.08
C LEU A 340 -5.73 -21.43 2.18
N TRP A 341 -5.09 -21.04 1.08
CA TRP A 341 -5.66 -20.10 0.11
C TRP A 341 -6.89 -20.67 -0.60
N VAL A 342 -6.78 -21.90 -1.11
CA VAL A 342 -7.79 -22.64 -1.87
C VAL A 342 -8.39 -23.76 -1.04
N GLY A 343 -7.54 -24.56 -0.38
CA GLY A 343 -7.95 -25.76 0.36
C GLY A 343 -7.54 -27.07 -0.33
N LEU A 344 -7.96 -28.20 0.26
CA LEU A 344 -7.68 -29.54 -0.27
C LEU A 344 -8.88 -30.05 -1.12
N PRO A 345 -8.63 -30.74 -2.25
CA PRO A 345 -9.68 -31.22 -3.13
C PRO A 345 -10.52 -32.30 -2.46
N ASN A 346 -11.84 -32.23 -2.61
CA ASN A 346 -12.84 -33.20 -2.13
C ASN A 346 -12.82 -33.47 -0.62
N VAL A 347 -12.12 -32.63 0.14
CA VAL A 347 -12.06 -32.67 1.61
C VAL A 347 -12.93 -31.52 2.13
N GLN A 348 -13.48 -31.67 3.33
CA GLN A 348 -14.05 -30.54 4.06
C GLN A 348 -13.00 -29.95 4.99
N PRO A 349 -12.92 -28.62 5.18
CA PRO A 349 -11.97 -28.04 6.10
C PRO A 349 -12.23 -28.62 7.50
N PRO A 350 -11.21 -29.17 8.18
CA PRO A 350 -11.34 -29.62 9.57
C PRO A 350 -11.75 -28.47 10.50
N PRO A 351 -12.24 -28.78 11.72
CA PRO A 351 -12.53 -27.75 12.71
C PRO A 351 -11.32 -26.83 12.93
N ASN A 352 -11.56 -25.52 12.95
CA ASN A 352 -10.54 -24.46 13.06
C ASN A 352 -9.70 -24.19 11.80
N HIS A 353 -9.73 -25.03 10.77
CA HIS A 353 -9.01 -24.79 9.52
C HIS A 353 -9.81 -23.85 8.62
N ARG A 354 -9.12 -23.05 7.81
CA ARG A 354 -9.78 -22.04 6.97
C ARG A 354 -9.30 -22.06 5.55
N TRP A 355 -10.23 -22.20 4.61
CA TRP A 355 -9.93 -22.14 3.19
C TRP A 355 -10.45 -20.81 2.62
N ILE A 356 -9.54 -19.89 2.32
CA ILE A 356 -9.88 -18.49 2.04
C ILE A 356 -10.82 -18.37 0.83
N ALA A 357 -10.52 -19.05 -0.28
CA ALA A 357 -11.33 -19.00 -1.51
C ALA A 357 -12.75 -19.53 -1.27
N VAL A 358 -12.88 -20.62 -0.51
CA VAL A 358 -14.17 -21.21 -0.17
C VAL A 358 -14.98 -20.27 0.72
N HIS A 359 -14.36 -19.68 1.75
CA HIS A 359 -15.02 -18.67 2.58
C HIS A 359 -15.48 -17.46 1.75
N LEU A 360 -14.65 -16.97 0.83
CA LEU A 360 -15.00 -15.86 -0.05
C LEU A 360 -16.24 -16.17 -0.89
N ARG A 361 -16.31 -17.38 -1.44
CA ARG A 361 -17.49 -17.88 -2.15
C ARG A 361 -18.71 -18.01 -1.22
N GLN A 362 -18.54 -18.59 -0.03
CA GLN A 362 -19.58 -18.76 0.99
C GLN A 362 -20.20 -17.43 1.44
N MET A 363 -19.42 -16.34 1.47
CA MET A 363 -19.93 -15.04 1.90
C MET A 363 -20.95 -14.42 0.93
N ARG A 364 -21.27 -15.07 -0.20
CA ARG A 364 -22.17 -14.57 -1.26
C ARG A 364 -21.84 -13.13 -1.65
N ALA A 365 -20.55 -12.80 -1.65
CA ALA A 365 -20.11 -11.46 -2.02
C ALA A 365 -20.65 -11.13 -3.42
N GLN A 366 -21.00 -9.86 -3.67
CA GLN A 366 -21.36 -9.39 -5.02
C GLN A 366 -20.13 -9.32 -5.95
N LEU A 367 -19.12 -10.15 -5.68
CA LEU A 367 -17.81 -10.15 -6.30
C LEU A 367 -17.95 -10.53 -7.78
N ARG A 368 -17.77 -9.53 -8.64
CA ARG A 368 -17.77 -9.65 -10.10
C ARG A 368 -16.36 -9.83 -10.62
N VAL A 369 -15.39 -9.22 -9.94
CA VAL A 369 -13.98 -9.26 -10.31
C VAL A 369 -13.19 -9.75 -9.11
N CYS A 370 -12.42 -10.82 -9.31
CA CYS A 370 -11.38 -11.25 -8.39
C CYS A 370 -10.12 -11.49 -9.22
N ARG A 371 -9.01 -10.88 -8.82
CA ARG A 371 -7.71 -11.10 -9.45
C ARG A 371 -6.66 -11.26 -8.38
N ALA A 372 -5.73 -12.18 -8.62
CA ALA A 372 -4.65 -12.49 -7.70
C ALA A 372 -3.33 -12.66 -8.46
N SER A 373 -2.24 -12.20 -7.87
CA SER A 373 -0.86 -12.42 -8.30
C SER A 373 0.03 -12.58 -7.07
N ASN A 374 1.03 -13.46 -7.15
CA ASN A 374 2.04 -13.64 -6.12
C ASN A 374 1.42 -13.94 -4.73
N LEU A 375 0.51 -14.91 -4.67
CA LEU A 375 -0.02 -15.40 -3.39
C LEU A 375 0.99 -16.36 -2.76
N GLY A 376 1.17 -16.28 -1.46
CA GLY A 376 2.09 -17.17 -0.74
C GLY A 376 1.73 -17.39 0.70
N TYR A 377 2.58 -18.13 1.40
CA TYR A 377 2.52 -18.45 2.81
C TYR A 377 3.70 -17.81 3.51
N ASP A 378 3.43 -17.20 4.64
CA ASP A 378 4.45 -16.82 5.62
C ASP A 378 4.28 -17.80 6.78
N GLN A 379 5.29 -18.62 7.01
CA GLN A 379 5.26 -19.75 7.93
C GLN A 379 6.14 -19.44 9.14
N TYR A 380 5.58 -19.56 10.33
CA TYR A 380 6.34 -19.55 11.56
C TYR A 380 6.56 -20.98 12.06
N ILE A 381 7.81 -21.39 12.25
CA ILE A 381 8.16 -22.74 12.75
C ILE A 381 8.41 -22.69 14.26
N LEU A 382 7.60 -23.45 15.00
CA LEU A 382 7.79 -23.80 16.41
C LEU A 382 8.52 -25.15 16.51
N GLY A 383 9.65 -25.19 17.20
CA GLY A 383 10.43 -26.42 17.43
C GLY A 383 11.60 -26.66 16.46
N ASP A 384 12.18 -27.87 16.50
CA ASP A 384 13.40 -28.19 15.77
C ASP A 384 13.13 -28.58 14.31
N LEU A 385 13.79 -27.87 13.37
CA LEU A 385 13.66 -28.04 11.91
C LEU A 385 13.98 -29.46 11.42
N VAL A 386 14.78 -30.22 12.18
CA VAL A 386 15.36 -31.50 11.77
C VAL A 386 14.31 -32.62 11.64
N SER A 387 13.17 -32.50 12.34
CA SER A 387 12.11 -33.53 12.35
C SER A 387 10.81 -33.09 11.66
N ALA A 388 10.75 -31.88 11.14
CA ALA A 388 9.55 -31.33 10.53
C ALA A 388 9.34 -31.89 9.11
N LEU A 389 8.28 -32.68 8.90
CA LEU A 389 7.74 -32.89 7.55
C LEU A 389 7.29 -31.53 7.01
N PRO A 390 7.57 -31.18 5.75
CA PRO A 390 7.07 -29.94 5.18
C PRO A 390 5.54 -29.94 5.23
N PRO A 391 4.89 -28.85 5.67
CA PRO A 391 3.43 -28.76 5.67
C PRO A 391 2.87 -28.98 4.27
N SER A 392 1.75 -29.69 4.19
CA SER A 392 1.04 -29.92 2.93
C SER A 392 0.19 -28.70 2.56
N TYR A 393 0.82 -27.65 2.05
CA TYR A 393 0.11 -26.52 1.45
C TYR A 393 -0.56 -26.91 0.13
N ASP A 394 -1.57 -26.14 -0.28
CA ASP A 394 -2.35 -26.33 -1.52
C ASP A 394 -1.63 -25.83 -2.78
N LEU A 395 -0.30 -25.89 -2.82
CA LEU A 395 0.52 -25.38 -3.93
C LEU A 395 0.44 -26.25 -5.19
N ARG A 396 0.11 -27.54 -5.04
CA ARG A 396 -0.02 -28.47 -6.16
C ARG A 396 -1.40 -28.36 -6.80
N ASP A 397 -1.44 -28.27 -8.14
CA ASP A 397 -2.68 -28.40 -8.89
C ASP A 397 -3.16 -29.87 -8.89
N PRO A 398 -4.35 -30.17 -8.33
CA PRO A 398 -4.88 -31.53 -8.32
C PRO A 398 -5.19 -32.05 -9.72
N SER A 399 -5.53 -31.19 -10.68
CA SER A 399 -5.86 -31.62 -12.05
C SER A 399 -4.65 -31.96 -12.93
N GLY A 400 -3.44 -31.58 -12.49
CA GLY A 400 -2.23 -31.73 -13.26
C GLY A 400 -2.03 -30.81 -14.44
N LEU A 401 -2.93 -29.85 -14.63
CA LEU A 401 -2.81 -28.81 -15.66
C LEU A 401 -1.76 -27.74 -15.31
N LEU A 402 -1.05 -27.90 -14.18
CA LEU A 402 -0.01 -26.99 -13.69
C LEU A 402 -0.53 -25.56 -13.49
N ARG A 403 -1.81 -25.39 -13.16
CA ARG A 403 -2.39 -24.06 -12.88
C ARG A 403 -1.74 -23.46 -11.63
N PRO A 404 -1.29 -22.19 -11.69
CA PRO A 404 -0.71 -21.52 -10.53
C PRO A 404 -1.72 -21.36 -9.39
N LEU A 405 -1.23 -21.13 -8.18
CA LEU A 405 -2.04 -20.98 -6.97
C LEU A 405 -3.10 -19.88 -7.14
N GLU A 406 -2.73 -18.78 -7.76
CA GLU A 406 -3.54 -17.59 -7.96
C GLU A 406 -4.71 -17.83 -8.92
N GLN A 407 -4.45 -18.55 -10.01
CA GLN A 407 -5.51 -18.96 -10.93
C GLN A 407 -6.52 -19.85 -10.20
N ARG A 408 -6.05 -20.88 -9.47
CA ARG A 408 -6.92 -21.78 -8.72
C ARG A 408 -7.71 -21.05 -7.64
N PHE A 409 -7.08 -20.11 -6.93
CA PHE A 409 -7.73 -19.24 -5.97
C PHE A 409 -8.88 -18.44 -6.59
N VAL A 410 -8.61 -17.73 -7.70
CA VAL A 410 -9.62 -16.89 -8.39
C VAL A 410 -10.76 -17.76 -8.91
N GLU A 411 -10.46 -18.91 -9.49
CA GLU A 411 -11.46 -19.84 -10.01
C GLU A 411 -12.40 -20.32 -8.89
N VAL A 412 -11.84 -20.80 -7.78
CA VAL A 412 -12.63 -21.30 -6.65
C VAL A 412 -13.42 -20.19 -5.97
N ALA A 413 -12.82 -19.01 -5.77
CA ALA A 413 -13.46 -17.85 -5.15
C ALA A 413 -14.65 -17.32 -5.96
N LEU A 414 -14.54 -17.32 -7.29
CA LEU A 414 -15.59 -16.87 -8.20
C LEU A 414 -16.61 -17.97 -8.56
N GLY A 415 -16.40 -19.21 -8.10
CA GLY A 415 -17.32 -20.32 -8.29
C GLY A 415 -17.20 -21.03 -9.65
N TYR A 416 -16.02 -21.01 -10.27
CA TYR A 416 -15.76 -21.77 -11.50
C TYR A 416 -15.54 -23.25 -11.22
N ARG A 417 -16.14 -24.09 -12.07
CA ARG A 417 -15.96 -25.55 -12.01
C ARG A 417 -14.50 -25.91 -12.17
N GLN A 418 -14.07 -26.86 -11.36
CA GLN A 418 -12.69 -27.32 -11.38
C GLN A 418 -12.55 -28.47 -12.39
N PRO A 419 -11.45 -28.48 -13.16
CA PRO A 419 -11.08 -29.62 -13.98
C PRO A 419 -10.99 -30.89 -13.12
N PRO A 420 -11.28 -32.08 -13.69
CA PRO A 420 -11.14 -33.33 -12.98
C PRO A 420 -9.68 -33.59 -12.59
N ASP A 421 -9.48 -34.49 -11.63
CA ASP A 421 -8.17 -34.98 -11.21
C ASP A 421 -7.52 -35.81 -12.34
N TYR A 422 -6.25 -36.19 -12.18
CA TYR A 422 -5.49 -37.01 -13.15
C TYR A 422 -6.18 -38.33 -13.50
N ASP A 423 -6.99 -38.88 -12.60
CA ASP A 423 -7.76 -40.12 -12.80
C ASP A 423 -9.15 -39.89 -13.41
N GLY A 424 -9.50 -38.64 -13.73
CA GLY A 424 -10.80 -38.25 -14.28
C GLY A 424 -11.88 -38.05 -13.21
N SER A 425 -11.58 -38.22 -11.92
CA SER A 425 -12.54 -37.97 -10.84
C SER A 425 -12.87 -36.49 -10.71
N PRO A 426 -14.11 -36.13 -10.32
CA PRO A 426 -14.49 -34.74 -10.15
C PRO A 426 -13.74 -34.11 -8.96
N VAL A 427 -13.27 -32.88 -9.15
CA VAL A 427 -12.65 -32.07 -8.09
C VAL A 427 -13.64 -31.03 -7.61
N ALA A 428 -13.90 -31.00 -6.31
CA ALA A 428 -14.71 -29.98 -5.66
C ALA A 428 -14.00 -29.47 -4.40
N PHE A 429 -14.04 -28.15 -4.17
CA PHE A 429 -13.60 -27.55 -2.91
C PHE A 429 -14.82 -27.30 -2.05
N LEU A 430 -14.92 -27.98 -0.91
CA LEU A 430 -16.15 -28.07 -0.13
C LEU A 430 -16.22 -26.99 0.96
N PRO A 431 -17.42 -26.45 1.26
CA PRO A 431 -17.65 -25.58 2.41
C PRO A 431 -17.43 -26.30 3.75
N GLU A 432 -17.17 -25.52 4.80
CA GLU A 432 -17.10 -26.00 6.20
C GLU A 432 -18.41 -26.61 6.69
N ASP A 433 -19.55 -25.96 6.40
CA ASP A 433 -20.87 -26.47 6.77
C ASP A 433 -21.42 -27.34 5.62
N PRO A 434 -21.63 -28.66 5.82
CA PRO A 434 -22.15 -29.58 4.81
C PRO A 434 -23.59 -29.27 4.38
N ASP A 435 -24.37 -28.58 5.23
CA ASP A 435 -25.73 -28.14 4.93
C ASP A 435 -25.75 -26.82 4.15
N SER A 436 -24.57 -26.23 3.86
CA SER A 436 -24.42 -25.11 2.95
C SER A 436 -24.96 -25.49 1.58
N GLN A 437 -26.11 -24.90 1.24
CA GLN A 437 -26.83 -25.01 -0.03
C GLN A 437 -25.96 -25.05 -1.32
N PRO A 438 -26.49 -25.58 -2.45
CA PRO A 438 -25.74 -25.89 -3.67
C PRO A 438 -24.99 -24.72 -4.34
N TRP A 439 -25.31 -23.46 -4.02
CA TRP A 439 -24.56 -22.27 -4.49
C TRP A 439 -23.16 -22.16 -3.87
N ALA A 440 -22.87 -22.91 -2.80
CA ALA A 440 -21.54 -23.04 -2.24
C ALA A 440 -20.66 -23.99 -3.07
N LEU A 441 -21.20 -24.68 -4.07
CA LEU A 441 -20.47 -25.47 -5.06
C LEU A 441 -20.26 -24.66 -6.33
N ALA A 442 -19.18 -24.97 -7.05
CA ALA A 442 -18.84 -24.29 -8.29
C ALA A 442 -19.86 -24.62 -9.39
N ASP A 443 -20.57 -23.61 -9.89
CA ASP A 443 -21.63 -23.75 -10.88
C ASP A 443 -21.30 -23.04 -12.21
N ARG A 444 -20.32 -22.13 -12.22
CA ARG A 444 -19.91 -21.40 -13.42
C ARG A 444 -19.01 -22.27 -14.30
N GLU A 445 -19.33 -22.31 -15.58
CA GLU A 445 -18.42 -22.89 -16.57
C GLU A 445 -17.13 -22.07 -16.63
N PRO A 446 -15.95 -22.71 -16.74
CA PRO A 446 -14.71 -22.01 -17.01
C PRO A 446 -14.88 -21.12 -18.24
N LEU A 447 -14.26 -19.94 -18.24
CA LEU A 447 -14.23 -19.08 -19.42
C LEU A 447 -13.59 -19.86 -20.57
N SER A 448 -14.41 -20.35 -21.51
CA SER A 448 -13.93 -20.97 -22.74
C SER A 448 -13.13 -19.90 -23.47
N GLN A 449 -11.82 -20.09 -23.61
CA GLN A 449 -11.01 -19.19 -24.43
C GLN A 449 -11.64 -19.12 -25.83
N PRO A 450 -11.86 -17.92 -26.39
CA PRO A 450 -12.42 -17.81 -27.72
C PRO A 450 -11.41 -18.36 -28.75
N GLY A 451 -11.66 -19.58 -29.26
CA GLY A 451 -11.13 -20.01 -30.56
C GLY A 451 -9.97 -21.02 -30.59
N ARG A 452 -9.80 -21.92 -29.61
CA ARG A 452 -8.91 -23.09 -29.79
C ARG A 452 -9.74 -24.33 -30.12
N SER A 453 -9.56 -24.86 -31.33
CA SER A 453 -10.14 -26.13 -31.76
C SER A 453 -9.59 -27.30 -30.94
N ASP A 454 -10.44 -28.29 -30.67
CA ASP A 454 -10.21 -29.49 -29.84
C ASP A 454 -8.99 -30.35 -30.22
N ALA A 455 -8.24 -30.01 -31.27
CA ALA A 455 -7.06 -30.72 -31.73
C ALA A 455 -5.72 -30.22 -31.13
N ASP A 456 -5.69 -29.04 -30.49
CA ASP A 456 -4.47 -28.43 -29.94
C ASP A 456 -4.39 -28.50 -28.40
N PHE A 457 -5.05 -29.48 -27.77
CA PHE A 457 -4.93 -29.74 -26.32
C PHE A 457 -3.52 -30.21 -25.89
N ALA A 458 -2.65 -30.53 -26.85
CA ALA A 458 -1.29 -31.01 -26.59
C ALA A 458 -0.26 -29.87 -26.39
N ASP A 459 -0.56 -28.64 -26.82
CA ASP A 459 0.23 -27.46 -26.51
C ASP A 459 -0.45 -26.71 -25.35
N LEU A 460 -0.27 -27.25 -24.13
CA LEU A 460 -0.45 -26.53 -22.86
C LEU A 460 0.62 -25.43 -22.77
N ALA A 461 0.54 -24.46 -23.68
CA ALA A 461 1.29 -23.24 -23.64
C ALA A 461 0.88 -22.53 -22.34
N PHE A 462 1.83 -22.45 -21.41
CA PHE A 462 1.94 -21.42 -20.39
C PHE A 462 1.15 -20.19 -20.87
N GLU A 463 -0.05 -19.95 -20.31
CA GLU A 463 -0.68 -18.64 -20.47
C GLU A 463 0.36 -17.64 -19.95
N ASP A 464 0.80 -16.71 -20.80
CA ASP A 464 1.72 -15.67 -20.34
C ASP A 464 1.04 -14.97 -19.15
N PRO A 465 1.62 -15.00 -17.93
CA PRO A 465 1.05 -14.34 -16.76
C PRO A 465 0.72 -12.86 -17.01
N LYS A 466 1.38 -12.24 -18.01
CA LYS A 466 1.16 -10.87 -18.49
C LYS A 466 -0.10 -10.68 -19.34
N THR A 467 -0.83 -11.73 -19.68
CA THR A 467 -2.10 -11.66 -20.45
C THR A 467 -3.27 -12.35 -19.75
N ALA A 468 -2.99 -13.07 -18.65
CA ALA A 468 -3.97 -13.81 -17.88
C ALA A 468 -5.08 -12.91 -17.30
N TRP A 469 -6.33 -13.38 -17.40
CA TRP A 469 -7.52 -12.66 -16.90
C TRP A 469 -7.59 -12.62 -15.37
N TRP A 470 -7.03 -13.64 -14.72
CA TRP A 470 -6.97 -13.81 -13.28
C TRP A 470 -5.82 -13.02 -12.62
N SER A 471 -4.83 -12.58 -13.39
CA SER A 471 -3.62 -11.91 -12.89
C SER A 471 -3.93 -10.48 -12.43
N ALA A 472 -3.63 -10.19 -11.16
CA ALA A 472 -3.73 -8.85 -10.59
C ALA A 472 -2.60 -7.95 -11.11
N GLU A 473 -1.36 -8.44 -11.10
CA GLU A 473 -0.18 -7.73 -11.61
C GLU A 473 -0.42 -7.23 -13.04
N ASN A 474 -0.84 -8.11 -13.94
CA ASN A 474 -1.18 -7.74 -15.30
C ASN A 474 -2.28 -6.68 -15.33
N HIS A 475 -3.38 -6.88 -14.61
CA HIS A 475 -4.45 -5.88 -14.58
C HIS A 475 -3.95 -4.50 -14.15
N LEU A 476 -3.12 -4.47 -13.11
CA LEU A 476 -2.63 -3.24 -12.52
C LEU A 476 -1.54 -2.57 -13.37
N GLU A 477 -0.78 -3.32 -14.18
CA GLU A 477 0.25 -2.81 -15.10
C GLU A 477 -0.28 -2.45 -16.49
N SER A 478 -1.17 -3.26 -17.06
CA SER A 478 -1.69 -3.09 -18.42
C SER A 478 -2.97 -2.25 -18.50
N ALA A 479 -3.67 -2.04 -17.38
CA ALA A 479 -4.85 -1.18 -17.38
C ALA A 479 -4.45 0.29 -17.65
N SER A 480 -4.89 0.79 -18.81
CA SER A 480 -5.03 2.23 -19.04
C SER A 480 -5.73 2.88 -17.84
N HIS A 481 -5.43 4.15 -17.53
CA HIS A 481 -6.05 4.91 -16.43
C HIS A 481 -7.57 4.78 -16.29
N ARG A 482 -8.29 4.50 -17.39
CA ARG A 482 -9.75 4.33 -17.41
C ARG A 482 -10.24 2.98 -16.87
N LYS A 483 -9.35 1.99 -16.72
CA LYS A 483 -9.65 0.61 -16.30
C LYS A 483 -9.05 0.24 -14.94
N ASN A 484 -8.10 1.02 -14.42
CA ASN A 484 -7.51 0.77 -13.10
C ASN A 484 -8.40 1.40 -12.01
N THR A 485 -8.89 0.58 -11.10
CA THR A 485 -10.01 0.92 -10.23
C THR A 485 -9.62 1.57 -8.90
N THR A 486 -8.36 1.46 -8.45
CA THR A 486 -7.89 2.10 -7.20
C THR A 486 -6.41 2.53 -7.21
N SER A 487 -5.43 1.62 -7.31
CA SER A 487 -4.00 2.02 -7.28
C SER A 487 -3.51 2.75 -8.52
N GLY A 488 -4.33 2.89 -9.57
CA GLY A 488 -4.04 3.72 -10.74
C GLY A 488 -3.71 5.17 -10.38
N TRP A 489 -4.34 5.70 -9.33
CA TRP A 489 -4.03 7.03 -8.79
C TRP A 489 -2.60 7.12 -8.24
N GLN A 490 -2.07 6.02 -7.71
CA GLN A 490 -0.71 5.92 -7.18
C GLN A 490 0.33 5.57 -8.25
N ARG A 491 0.02 4.68 -9.20
CA ARG A 491 0.99 4.22 -10.21
C ARG A 491 1.06 5.18 -11.41
N ASN A 492 -0.09 5.50 -11.99
CA ASN A 492 -0.12 6.11 -13.31
C ASN A 492 -0.28 7.64 -13.23
N GLY A 493 -0.68 8.20 -12.08
CA GLY A 493 -0.87 9.63 -11.87
C GLY A 493 -2.20 9.93 -11.21
N ILE A 494 -2.23 10.80 -10.20
CA ILE A 494 -3.46 11.11 -9.45
C ILE A 494 -4.52 11.85 -10.29
N ASP A 495 -4.17 12.43 -11.42
CA ASP A 495 -5.13 13.02 -12.39
C ASP A 495 -5.47 12.09 -13.56
N GLY A 496 -4.86 10.92 -13.60
CA GLY A 496 -5.01 9.98 -14.70
C GLY A 496 -4.46 10.48 -16.05
N ARG A 497 -3.64 11.54 -16.04
CA ARG A 497 -3.17 12.23 -17.25
C ARG A 497 -1.68 12.53 -17.24
N PHE A 498 -1.12 12.88 -16.08
CA PHE A 498 0.30 13.15 -15.90
C PHE A 498 0.90 12.03 -15.06
N PRO A 499 1.94 11.32 -15.55
CA PRO A 499 2.61 10.30 -14.78
C PRO A 499 3.22 10.90 -13.51
N ASN A 500 3.25 10.11 -12.44
CA ASN A 500 3.97 10.55 -11.24
C ASN A 500 5.46 10.63 -11.57
N CYS A 501 6.06 11.82 -11.49
CA CYS A 501 7.47 12.04 -11.76
C CYS A 501 8.37 11.60 -10.58
N ASN A 502 8.15 10.39 -10.07
CA ASN A 502 8.80 9.84 -8.89
C ASN A 502 10.02 8.90 -9.12
N PRO A 503 10.43 8.47 -10.35
CA PRO A 503 11.50 7.47 -10.46
C PRO A 503 12.86 8.01 -9.98
N PHE A 504 13.16 9.29 -10.22
CA PHE A 504 14.40 9.93 -9.75
C PHE A 504 14.42 10.08 -8.22
N THR A 505 13.32 10.58 -7.66
CA THR A 505 13.10 10.67 -6.22
C THR A 505 13.27 9.32 -5.51
N LEU A 506 12.62 8.26 -6.01
CA LEU A 506 12.66 6.94 -5.37
C LEU A 506 14.07 6.36 -5.41
N HIS A 507 14.79 6.58 -6.51
CA HIS A 507 16.18 6.15 -6.65
C HIS A 507 17.10 6.89 -5.67
N GLU A 508 16.96 8.22 -5.52
CA GLU A 508 17.72 9.00 -4.55
C GLU A 508 17.37 8.63 -3.11
N LEU A 509 16.08 8.43 -2.78
CA LEU A 509 15.66 7.96 -1.45
C LEU A 509 16.20 6.56 -1.14
N GLN A 510 16.18 5.64 -2.11
CA GLN A 510 16.76 4.31 -1.96
C GLN A 510 18.27 4.40 -1.73
N HIS A 511 18.97 5.25 -2.49
CA HIS A 511 20.39 5.51 -2.30
C HIS A 511 20.68 6.03 -0.88
N ILE A 512 19.92 7.02 -0.40
CA ILE A 512 20.05 7.53 0.98
C ILE A 512 19.82 6.42 2.01
N ALA A 513 18.79 5.59 1.82
CA ALA A 513 18.48 4.48 2.72
C ALA A 513 19.59 3.41 2.74
N ASP A 514 20.10 3.04 1.56
CA ASP A 514 21.17 2.04 1.43
C ASP A 514 22.48 2.55 2.08
N THR A 515 22.86 3.81 1.84
CA THR A 515 24.04 4.43 2.48
C THR A 515 23.87 4.57 3.99
N ALA A 516 22.67 4.91 4.47
CA ALA A 516 22.38 4.98 5.89
C ALA A 516 22.45 3.59 6.56
N LEU A 517 21.97 2.54 5.90
CA LEU A 517 22.04 1.15 6.38
C LEU A 517 23.51 0.67 6.47
N GLU A 518 24.33 1.03 5.48
CA GLU A 518 25.77 0.77 5.49
C GLU A 518 26.45 1.46 6.67
N GLY A 519 26.15 2.75 6.91
CA GLY A 519 26.64 3.50 8.07
C GLY A 519 26.24 2.84 9.40
N MET A 520 24.99 2.40 9.55
CA MET A 520 24.52 1.72 10.76
C MET A 520 25.23 0.39 10.99
N SER A 521 25.47 -0.38 9.93
CA SER A 521 26.22 -1.64 10.00
C SER A 521 27.66 -1.41 10.46
N LEU A 522 28.31 -0.33 9.99
CA LEU A 522 29.66 0.06 10.43
C LEU A 522 29.69 0.46 11.92
N VAL A 523 28.69 1.20 12.41
CA VAL A 523 28.57 1.54 13.84
C VAL A 523 28.42 0.28 14.70
N GLN A 524 27.58 -0.67 14.28
CA GLN A 524 27.39 -1.94 14.98
C GLN A 524 28.69 -2.75 15.07
N MET A 525 29.50 -2.75 14.00
CA MET A 525 30.81 -3.41 13.98
C MET A 525 31.85 -2.72 14.86
N LEU A 526 31.83 -1.38 14.96
CA LEU A 526 32.82 -0.62 15.74
C LEU A 526 32.58 -0.68 17.25
N GLU A 527 31.32 -0.77 17.69
CA GLU A 527 30.97 -0.54 19.12
C GLU A 527 30.09 -1.63 19.76
N GLY A 528 29.82 -2.73 19.05
CA GLY A 528 29.08 -3.87 19.61
C GLY A 528 27.69 -3.50 20.15
N GLY A 529 27.05 -2.45 19.61
CA GLY A 529 25.70 -2.01 19.95
C GLY A 529 25.57 -0.99 21.09
N ARG A 530 26.61 -0.71 21.88
CA ARG A 530 26.49 0.13 23.11
C ARG A 530 26.18 1.61 22.87
N LEU A 531 26.57 2.15 21.72
CA LEU A 531 26.40 3.59 21.45
C LEU A 531 24.99 3.97 21.05
N GLN A 532 24.27 3.03 20.43
CA GLN A 532 22.87 3.22 20.08
C GLN A 532 22.06 3.43 21.37
N ASP A 533 22.31 2.63 22.40
CA ASP A 533 21.64 2.70 23.71
C ASP A 533 21.98 3.99 24.50
N GLU A 534 23.24 4.42 24.52
CA GLU A 534 23.65 5.67 25.20
C GLU A 534 23.09 6.93 24.51
N ILE A 535 23.08 6.95 23.17
CA ILE A 535 22.50 8.07 22.41
C ILE A 535 20.97 8.13 22.58
N LEU A 536 20.31 6.97 22.65
CA LEU A 536 18.86 6.85 22.92
C LEU A 536 18.51 7.42 24.31
N ALA A 537 19.35 7.17 25.33
CA ALA A 537 19.15 7.71 26.68
C ALA A 537 19.28 9.25 26.73
N ASP A 538 20.29 9.81 26.03
CA ASP A 538 20.50 11.27 25.97
C ASP A 538 19.35 12.03 25.29
N LEU A 539 18.79 11.47 24.21
CA LEU A 539 17.72 12.14 23.45
C LEU A 539 16.37 12.10 24.19
N ALA A 540 16.14 11.07 25.01
CA ALA A 540 15.00 11.03 25.92
C ALA A 540 15.08 12.13 26.98
N ALA A 541 16.28 12.43 27.49
CA ALA A 541 16.50 13.47 28.49
C ALA A 541 16.29 14.91 27.94
N VAL A 542 16.65 15.16 26.68
CA VAL A 542 16.52 16.49 26.05
C VAL A 542 15.06 16.84 25.71
N ASN A 543 14.23 15.86 25.34
CA ASN A 543 12.81 16.10 25.06
C ASN A 543 11.93 16.15 26.33
N GLY A 544 12.36 15.57 27.45
CA GLY A 544 11.66 15.70 28.74
C GLY A 544 11.73 17.10 29.36
N GLN A 545 12.60 17.98 28.86
CA GLN A 545 12.72 19.38 29.33
C GLN A 545 11.89 20.38 28.52
N THR A 546 11.12 19.93 27.53
CA THR A 546 10.19 20.79 26.75
C THR A 546 8.71 20.49 27.04
N GLU A 547 8.42 19.71 28.08
CA GLU A 547 7.07 19.42 28.60
C GLU A 547 6.76 20.17 29.93
N GLU A 548 7.21 21.41 30.07
CA GLU A 548 6.57 22.40 30.97
C GLU A 548 5.85 23.49 30.18
#